data_AF-A0A317ZM78-F1
#
_entry.id   AF-A0A317ZM78-F1
#
_cell.length_a   1.000
_cell.length_b   1.000
_cell.length_c   1.000
_cell.angle_alpha   90.00
_cell.angle_beta   90.00
_cell.angle_gamma   90.00
#
_symmetry.space_group_name_H-M   'P 1'
#
loop_
_entity.id
_entity.type
_entity.pdbx_description
1 polymer ?
#
loop_
_entity_poly.entity_id
_entity_poly.type
_entity_poly.pdbx_seq_one_letter_code
_entity_poly.pdbx_strand_id
1 'polypeptide(L)' 'MPKKKIFAQAQPNGDGHQVSYETGGTRRVHHFPKPERVSEPSPHAAGSFHNPEHHHELIERFEAYLKEQS' A
#
# COMPACT_ATOMS: atom_id res chain seq x y z
N MET A 1 11.66 -34.11 2.71
CA MET A 1 11.00 -33.17 1.77
C MET A 1 12.04 -32.74 0.74
N PRO A 2 11.85 -32.94 -0.58
CA PRO A 2 12.80 -32.44 -1.57
C PRO A 2 12.88 -30.91 -1.48
N LYS A 3 14.10 -30.35 -1.43
CA LYS A 3 14.31 -28.90 -1.43
C LYS A 3 13.78 -28.34 -2.75
N LYS A 4 12.62 -27.68 -2.72
CA LYS A 4 12.05 -27.00 -3.89
C LYS A 4 13.01 -25.88 -4.30
N LYS A 5 13.65 -26.02 -5.48
CA LYS A 5 14.44 -24.96 -6.10
C LYS A 5 13.48 -23.95 -6.72
N ILE A 6 13.24 -22.84 -6.02
CA ILE A 6 12.44 -21.71 -6.51
C ILE A 6 13.41 -20.56 -6.75
N PHE A 7 13.39 -20.01 -7.96
CA PHE A 7 14.19 -18.85 -8.33
C PHE A 7 13.27 -17.73 -8.79
N ALA A 8 13.39 -16.57 -8.15
CA ALA A 8 12.67 -15.36 -8.51
C ALA A 8 13.66 -14.30 -9.01
N GLN A 9 13.34 -13.66 -10.13
CA GLN A 9 14.12 -12.56 -10.70
C GLN A 9 13.21 -11.48 -11.24
N ALA A 10 13.69 -10.23 -11.28
CA ALA A 10 13.00 -9.17 -12.01
C ALA A 10 13.01 -9.48 -13.51
N GLN A 11 11.92 -9.15 -14.21
CA GLN A 11 11.91 -9.27 -15.66
C GLN A 11 12.80 -8.17 -16.29
N PRO A 12 13.52 -8.44 -17.40
CA PRO A 12 14.44 -7.46 -18.00
C PRO A 12 13.77 -6.17 -18.49
N ASN A 13 12.49 -6.26 -18.88
CA ASN A 13 11.66 -5.13 -19.29
C ASN A 13 11.17 -4.26 -18.11
N GLY A 14 11.35 -4.70 -16.86
CA GLY A 14 10.88 -3.96 -15.68
C GLY A 14 9.38 -4.12 -15.38
N ASP A 15 8.67 -4.96 -16.13
CA ASP A 15 7.21 -5.16 -16.01
C ASP A 15 6.80 -6.11 -14.88
N GLY A 16 7.71 -6.42 -13.95
CA GLY A 16 7.44 -7.23 -12.76
C GLY A 16 8.48 -8.31 -12.52
N HIS A 17 8.03 -9.49 -12.11
CA HIS A 17 8.90 -10.59 -11.69
C HIS A 17 8.58 -11.88 -12.44
N GLN A 18 9.60 -12.71 -12.60
CA GLN A 18 9.48 -14.06 -13.11
C GLN A 18 9.92 -15.05 -12.03
N VAL A 19 9.08 -16.04 -11.76
CA VAL A 19 9.36 -17.11 -10.81
C VAL A 19 9.48 -18.42 -11.58
N SER A 20 10.60 -19.13 -11.40
CA SER A 20 10.81 -20.45 -11.97
C SER A 20 11.01 -21.51 -10.89
N TYR A 21 10.41 -22.68 -11.07
CA TYR A 21 10.52 -23.79 -10.13
C TYR A 21 10.48 -25.15 -10.83
N GLU A 22 11.08 -26.15 -10.19
CA GLU A 22 11.11 -27.54 -10.69
C GLU A 22 10.00 -28.39 -10.03
N THR A 23 9.20 -29.07 -10.86
CA THR A 23 8.22 -30.07 -10.42
C THR A 23 8.47 -31.40 -11.13
N GLY A 24 8.93 -32.40 -10.38
CA GLY A 24 8.91 -33.82 -10.77
C GLY A 24 9.58 -34.20 -12.09
N GLY A 25 10.40 -33.33 -12.69
CA GLY A 25 11.03 -33.53 -14.01
C GLY A 25 10.76 -32.42 -15.03
N THR A 26 9.91 -31.44 -14.70
CA THR A 26 9.61 -30.29 -15.56
C THR A 26 9.94 -28.97 -14.86
N ARG A 27 10.45 -28.00 -15.64
CA ARG A 27 10.64 -26.62 -15.19
C ARG A 27 9.42 -25.80 -15.55
N ARG A 28 8.81 -25.14 -14.57
CA ARG A 28 7.71 -24.20 -14.77
C ARG A 28 8.18 -22.78 -14.55
N VAL A 29 7.59 -21.86 -15.31
CA VAL A 29 7.88 -20.42 -15.26
C VAL A 29 6.55 -19.68 -15.16
N HIS A 30 6.44 -18.77 -14.19
CA HIS A 30 5.30 -17.87 -14.00
C HIS A 30 5.77 -16.43 -14.07
N HIS A 31 4.98 -15.60 -14.76
CA HIS A 31 5.21 -14.17 -14.88
C HIS A 31 4.17 -13.43 -14.02
N PHE A 32 4.65 -12.57 -13.13
CA PHE A 32 3.82 -11.72 -12.30
C PHE A 32 3.99 -10.28 -12.77
N PRO A 33 2.91 -9.59 -13.17
CA PRO A 33 2.98 -8.19 -13.54
C PRO A 33 3.35 -7.35 -12.32
N LYS A 34 4.03 -6.24 -12.57
CA LYS A 34 4.25 -5.20 -11.56
C LYS A 34 2.89 -4.69 -11.08
N PRO A 35 2.62 -4.66 -9.76
CA PRO A 35 1.39 -4.07 -9.27
C PRO A 35 1.33 -2.61 -9.74
N GLU A 36 0.17 -2.20 -10.26
CA GLU A 36 -0.07 -0.78 -10.46
C GLU A 36 0.17 -0.08 -9.12
N ARG A 37 0.98 0.98 -9.15
CA ARG A 37 1.10 1.86 -8.00
C ARG A 37 -0.24 2.55 -7.85
N VAL A 38 -1.14 1.94 -7.10
CA VAL A 38 -2.28 2.65 -6.53
C VAL A 38 -1.64 3.70 -5.64
N SER A 39 -1.64 4.93 -6.11
CA SER A 39 -1.27 6.10 -5.33
C SER A 39 -2.28 6.18 -4.19
N GLU A 40 -2.02 5.48 -3.09
CA GLU A 40 -2.67 5.85 -1.84
C GLU A 40 -2.27 7.31 -1.56
N PRO A 41 -3.23 8.22 -1.36
CA PRO A 41 -2.90 9.59 -1.02
C PRO A 41 -2.02 9.58 0.22
N SER A 42 -0.92 10.34 0.17
CA SER A 42 0.07 10.41 1.25
C SER A 42 -0.65 10.62 2.59
N PRO A 43 -0.33 9.86 3.65
CA PRO A 43 -1.01 9.98 4.95
C PRO A 43 -0.83 11.37 5.60
N HIS A 44 0.06 12.19 5.03
CA HIS A 44 0.36 13.55 5.46
C HIS A 44 -0.39 14.64 4.69
N ALA A 45 -1.46 14.32 3.97
CA ALA A 45 -2.54 15.28 3.81
C ALA A 45 -3.22 15.47 5.18
N ALA A 46 -2.47 16.01 6.15
CA ALA A 46 -2.97 16.65 7.36
C ALA A 46 -3.68 17.93 6.91
N GLY A 47 -4.76 17.75 6.14
CA GLY A 47 -5.63 18.80 5.66
C GLY A 47 -6.35 19.54 6.79
N SER A 48 -6.09 19.21 8.06
CA SER A 48 -6.53 20.04 9.18
C SER A 48 -5.56 21.16 9.55
N PHE A 49 -4.26 21.05 9.24
CA PHE A 49 -3.30 22.11 9.61
C PHE A 49 -3.22 23.23 8.55
N HIS A 50 -3.73 23.00 7.33
CA HIS A 50 -3.66 23.98 6.22
C HIS A 50 -5.04 24.47 5.75
N ASN A 51 -6.12 24.05 6.40
CA ASN A 51 -7.48 24.50 6.12
C ASN A 51 -8.00 25.29 7.35
N PRO A 52 -7.92 26.63 7.34
CA PRO A 52 -8.33 27.46 8.47
C PRO A 52 -9.83 27.33 8.76
N GLU A 53 -10.67 27.08 7.76
CA GLU A 53 -12.10 26.84 7.94
C GLU A 53 -12.34 25.54 8.74
N HIS A 54 -11.63 24.46 8.39
CA HIS A 54 -11.75 23.19 9.11
C HIS A 54 -11.24 23.27 10.56
N HIS A 55 -10.21 24.08 10.81
CA HIS A 55 -9.74 24.35 12.16
C HIS A 55 -10.83 25.03 13.01
N HIS A 56 -11.54 26.03 12.48
CA HIS A 56 -12.62 26.71 13.20
C HIS A 56 -13.77 25.75 13.55
N GLU A 57 -14.21 24.92 12.60
CA GLU A 57 -15.26 23.91 12.84
C GLU A 57 -14.91 22.94 13.98
N LEU A 58 -13.64 22.54 14.07
CA LEU A 58 -13.18 21.62 15.13
C LEU A 58 -13.19 22.30 16.51
N ILE A 59 -12.79 23.57 16.60
CA ILE A 59 -12.83 24.34 17.84
C ILE A 59 -14.26 24.55 18.31
N GLU A 60 -15.19 24.93 17.43
CA GLU A 60 -16.60 25.12 17.78
C GLU A 60 -17.23 23.84 18.34
N ARG A 61 -16.94 22.69 17.72
CA ARG A 61 -17.41 21.38 18.20
C ARG A 61 -16.83 21.02 19.56
N PHE A 62 -15.55 21.32 19.78
CA PHE A 62 -14.89 21.07 21.06
C PHE A 62 -15.48 21.93 22.19
N GLU A 63 -15.74 23.21 21.92
CA GLU A 63 -16.38 24.11 22.89
C GLU A 63 -17.81 23.69 23.23
N ALA A 64 -18.58 23.25 22.24
CA ALA A 64 -19.93 22.72 22.45
C ALA A 64 -19.90 21.48 23.36
N TYR A 65 -19.00 20.54 23.08
CA TYR A 65 -18.82 19.35 23.92
C TYR A 65 -18.49 19.71 25.37
N LEU A 66 -17.57 20.65 25.61
CA LEU A 66 -17.22 21.05 26.98
C LEU A 66 -18.39 21.68 27.74
N LYS A 67 -19.24 22.47 27.06
CA LYS A 67 -20.44 23.07 27.67
C LYS A 67 -21.52 22.03 28.01
N GLU A 68 -21.61 20.94 27.25
CA GLU A 68 -22.54 19.85 27.56
C GLU A 68 -22.07 18.98 28.74
N GLN A 69 -20.78 19.01 29.09
CA GLN A 69 -20.22 18.24 30.20
C GLN A 69 -20.17 19.00 31.55
N SER A 70 -20.61 20.27 31.58
CA SER A 70 -20.65 21.13 32.79
C SER A 70 -22.08 21.28 33.31
#